data_AF-A0A1F3SSD6-F1
#
_entry.id   AF-A0A1F3SSD6-F1
#
_cell.length_a   1.000
_cell.length_b   1.000
_cell.length_c   1.000
_cell.angle_alpha   90.00
_cell.angle_beta   90.00
_cell.angle_gamma   90.00
#
_symmetry.space_group_name_H-M   'P 1'
#
loop_
_entity.id
_entity.type
_entity.pdbx_description
1 polymer ?
#
loop_
_entity_poly.entity_id
_entity_poly.type
_entity_poly.pdbx_seq_one_letter_code
_entity_poly.pdbx_strand_id
1 'polypeptide(L)'
;MMRNKILTISLLGLTALWAISCDAPRDRRAAFRDKTSLNSFPTFSGFSVDGPPSTGTPTTAGSGSGASGTTGSGSGSSAIPAEVAHCSWSTDGISGYASNHATIGPYTLCKSNSSETNVFIQVKNPITDSYLCMVPTTHNNSLSTYVGEPRCVMATNAKTIYKITFLKNRTGYSGYSITGAMIMRDKNEWFPSPYFQYLLVPDAYLFCAEYLAQTGDSSYCYTFNTVGKFVYHQF
;
A
#
# COMPACT_ATOMS: atom_id res chain seq x y z
N MET A 1 -18.67 67.66 37.80
CA MET A 1 -19.25 66.53 37.04
C MET A 1 -18.51 66.38 35.72
N MET A 2 -17.49 65.52 35.62
CA MET A 2 -16.88 65.04 34.35
C MET A 2 -15.64 64.18 34.66
N ARG A 3 -15.83 63.05 35.34
CA ARG A 3 -14.78 62.03 35.54
C ARG A 3 -15.47 60.69 35.68
N ASN A 4 -15.92 60.09 34.57
CA ASN A 4 -16.35 58.67 34.56
C ASN A 4 -16.60 58.06 33.16
N LYS A 5 -16.17 58.71 32.06
CA LYS A 5 -16.40 58.18 30.70
C LYS A 5 -15.17 57.61 30.00
N ILE A 6 -14.00 57.61 30.63
CA ILE A 6 -12.75 57.14 30.01
C ILE A 6 -12.44 55.67 30.34
N LEU A 7 -13.10 55.08 31.35
CA LEU A 7 -12.76 53.72 31.81
C LEU A 7 -13.40 52.59 30.98
N THR A 8 -14.44 52.87 30.19
CA THR A 8 -15.19 51.82 29.47
C THR A 8 -14.68 51.50 28.07
N ILE A 9 -13.78 52.31 27.49
CA ILE A 9 -13.25 52.06 26.14
C ILE A 9 -11.98 51.17 26.17
N SER A 10 -11.25 51.13 27.28
CA SER A 10 -10.04 50.30 27.40
C SER A 10 -10.30 48.82 27.71
N LEU A 11 -11.53 48.44 28.09
CA LEU A 11 -11.86 47.04 28.44
C LEU A 11 -12.39 46.22 27.25
N LEU A 12 -12.84 46.86 26.16
CA LEU A 12 -13.26 46.17 24.93
C LEU A 12 -12.11 45.90 23.93
N GLY A 13 -10.93 46.49 24.14
CA GLY A 13 -9.77 46.30 23.26
C GLY A 13 -8.89 45.08 23.60
N LEU A 14 -9.01 44.54 24.82
CA LEU A 14 -8.08 43.50 25.31
C LEU A 14 -8.58 42.06 25.11
N THR A 15 -9.83 41.85 24.68
CA THR A 15 -10.40 40.49 24.49
C THR A 15 -10.26 39.95 23.06
N ALA A 16 -9.73 40.73 22.11
CA ALA A 16 -9.54 40.29 20.71
C ALA A 16 -8.19 39.58 20.45
N LEU A 17 -7.32 39.42 21.45
CA LEU A 17 -5.98 38.84 21.30
C LEU A 17 -5.87 37.35 21.64
N TRP A 18 -6.98 36.67 21.95
CA TRP A 18 -6.97 35.25 22.35
C TRP A 18 -7.44 34.28 21.24
N ALA A 19 -7.66 34.75 20.01
CA ALA A 19 -8.18 33.92 18.91
C ALA A 19 -7.14 33.47 17.87
N ILE A 20 -5.83 33.60 18.13
CA ILE A 20 -4.78 33.29 17.15
C ILE A 20 -3.62 32.45 17.73
N SER A 21 -3.94 31.24 18.19
CA SER A 21 -3.03 30.09 18.31
C SER A 21 -3.93 28.88 18.64
N CYS A 22 -4.00 27.72 17.99
CA CYS A 22 -3.23 26.90 17.04
C CYS A 22 -4.26 25.86 16.51
N ASP A 23 -4.20 25.17 15.37
CA ASP A 23 -3.32 25.07 14.22
C ASP A 23 -4.25 24.50 13.12
N ALA A 24 -4.53 25.25 12.06
CA ALA A 24 -5.21 24.67 10.89
C ALA A 24 -4.20 23.77 10.18
N PRO A 25 -4.60 22.60 9.62
CA PRO A 25 -3.66 21.63 9.09
C PRO A 25 -2.69 22.31 8.14
N ARG A 26 -1.40 22.15 8.44
CA ARG A 26 -0.29 22.70 7.67
C ARG A 26 -0.46 22.23 6.23
N ASP A 27 -1.03 23.10 5.41
CA ASP A 27 -1.12 22.94 3.97
C ASP A 27 0.30 23.06 3.43
N ARG A 28 1.07 21.97 3.48
CA ARG A 28 2.39 21.87 2.86
C ARG A 28 2.21 21.63 1.37
N ARG A 29 1.68 22.65 0.68
CA ARG A 29 1.64 22.69 -0.77
C ARG A 29 2.13 24.02 -1.31
N ALA A 30 3.24 24.53 -0.79
CA ALA A 30 4.05 25.51 -1.51
C ALA A 30 5.48 25.52 -0.99
N ALA A 31 6.41 25.63 -1.95
CA ALA A 31 7.80 26.02 -1.80
C ALA A 31 8.76 24.99 -1.21
N PHE A 32 9.21 24.02 -2.02
CA PHE A 32 10.64 23.70 -2.12
C PHE A 32 10.97 23.33 -3.57
N ARG A 33 11.40 24.34 -4.34
CA ARG A 33 12.18 24.19 -5.58
C ARG A 33 13.66 24.14 -5.18
N ASP A 34 14.41 23.32 -5.91
CA ASP A 34 15.87 23.24 -6.01
C ASP A 34 16.67 22.33 -5.06
N LYS A 35 17.30 21.31 -5.71
CA LYS A 35 18.63 20.70 -5.48
C LYS A 35 18.76 19.73 -4.28
N THR A 36 19.50 18.62 -4.30
CA THR A 36 20.38 17.89 -5.24
C THR A 36 20.71 16.55 -4.54
N SER A 37 20.82 15.45 -5.29
CA SER A 37 21.48 14.16 -5.00
C SER A 37 21.30 13.44 -3.64
N LEU A 38 20.77 12.20 -3.74
CA LEU A 38 21.19 10.97 -3.03
C LEU A 38 21.04 10.91 -1.50
N ASN A 39 20.23 9.96 -1.00
CA ASN A 39 20.73 8.69 -0.43
C ASN A 39 19.64 7.86 0.31
N SER A 40 19.61 6.57 -0.03
CA SER A 40 19.36 5.44 0.88
C SER A 40 17.94 5.17 1.41
N PHE A 41 17.23 4.24 0.75
CA PHE A 41 16.53 3.19 1.49
C PHE A 41 17.59 2.19 1.97
N PRO A 42 17.53 1.67 3.21
CA PRO A 42 18.36 0.53 3.57
C PRO A 42 18.02 -0.64 2.66
N THR A 43 19.07 -1.23 2.08
CA THR A 43 19.03 -2.47 1.31
C THR A 43 18.25 -3.53 2.08
N PHE A 44 17.12 -4.00 1.52
CA PHE A 44 16.39 -5.16 2.01
C PHE A 44 17.26 -6.41 1.80
N SER A 45 18.20 -6.64 2.72
CA SER A 45 19.07 -7.80 2.73
C SER A 45 18.78 -8.61 3.99
N GLY A 46 18.03 -9.70 3.78
CA GLY A 46 17.83 -10.74 4.78
C GLY A 46 16.37 -11.06 5.00
N PHE A 47 15.83 -12.03 4.25
CA PHE A 47 14.99 -13.10 4.78
C PHE A 47 14.96 -14.27 3.78
N SER A 48 15.30 -15.46 4.28
CA SER A 48 15.24 -16.73 3.57
C SER A 48 13.80 -17.14 3.27
N VAL A 49 13.58 -17.71 2.09
CA VAL A 49 12.31 -18.24 1.61
C VAL A 49 12.22 -19.69 2.06
N ASP A 50 11.34 -20.03 3.02
CA ASP A 50 11.07 -21.43 3.40
C ASP A 50 9.58 -21.78 3.28
N GLY A 51 9.32 -22.91 2.60
CA GLY A 51 8.02 -23.49 2.28
C GLY A 51 7.48 -24.51 3.32
N PRO A 52 6.33 -25.18 3.06
CA PRO A 52 5.27 -25.45 4.06
C PRO A 52 4.99 -26.95 4.36
N PRO A 53 4.03 -27.27 5.27
CA PRO A 53 2.88 -28.16 4.91
C PRO A 53 1.53 -27.82 5.63
N SER A 54 0.39 -27.64 4.94
CA SER A 54 -0.81 -28.54 4.77
C SER A 54 -1.48 -29.03 6.09
N THR A 55 -2.79 -28.90 6.39
CA THR A 55 -4.00 -29.54 5.78
C THR A 55 -5.30 -29.19 6.57
N GLY A 56 -6.49 -29.18 5.93
CA GLY A 56 -7.77 -29.63 6.55
C GLY A 56 -8.99 -28.67 6.65
N THR A 57 -9.92 -28.76 5.69
CA THR A 57 -11.32 -28.23 5.61
C THR A 57 -12.34 -29.12 6.39
N PRO A 58 -13.70 -28.88 6.55
CA PRO A 58 -14.66 -28.24 5.59
C PRO A 58 -15.93 -27.46 6.12
N THR A 59 -16.53 -26.63 5.22
CA THR A 59 -17.97 -26.28 4.90
C THR A 59 -18.98 -25.80 5.98
N THR A 60 -19.91 -24.83 5.74
CA THR A 60 -21.04 -24.80 4.77
C THR A 60 -21.73 -23.40 4.65
N ALA A 61 -22.56 -23.23 3.60
CA ALA A 61 -23.10 -22.03 2.93
C ALA A 61 -24.26 -21.20 3.57
N GLY A 62 -24.50 -19.99 3.03
CA GLY A 62 -25.76 -19.23 3.14
C GLY A 62 -25.77 -17.91 2.33
N SER A 63 -26.78 -17.73 1.45
CA SER A 63 -26.92 -16.72 0.37
C SER A 63 -27.36 -15.30 0.77
N GLY A 64 -27.07 -14.29 -0.07
CA GLY A 64 -27.74 -12.98 -0.09
C GLY A 64 -27.19 -11.99 -1.14
N SER A 65 -28.06 -11.51 -2.03
CA SER A 65 -27.79 -10.77 -3.28
C SER A 65 -27.57 -9.24 -3.13
N GLY A 66 -26.75 -8.61 -4.00
CA GLY A 66 -26.78 -7.14 -4.20
C GLY A 66 -25.66 -6.49 -5.04
N ALA A 67 -25.95 -6.26 -6.33
CA ALA A 67 -25.48 -5.18 -7.22
C ALA A 67 -23.99 -5.04 -7.66
N SER A 68 -23.77 -5.47 -8.92
CA SER A 68 -23.16 -4.72 -10.04
C SER A 68 -21.70 -4.24 -9.97
N GLY A 69 -20.80 -5.18 -10.24
CA GLY A 69 -19.56 -4.94 -10.98
C GLY A 69 -19.40 -6.08 -11.98
N THR A 70 -19.05 -5.80 -13.23
CA THR A 70 -18.98 -6.79 -14.31
C THR A 70 -17.91 -7.85 -14.01
N THR A 71 -18.28 -8.92 -13.32
CA THR A 71 -17.49 -10.11 -13.09
C THR A 71 -17.81 -11.14 -14.16
N GLY A 72 -16.83 -11.44 -15.02
CA GLY A 72 -16.88 -12.62 -15.87
C GLY A 72 -16.78 -13.88 -15.00
N SER A 73 -17.91 -14.41 -14.54
CA SER A 73 -18.01 -15.73 -13.90
C SER A 73 -18.01 -16.82 -14.97
N GLY A 74 -16.82 -17.27 -15.35
CA GLY A 74 -16.63 -18.56 -16.00
C GLY A 74 -16.52 -19.66 -14.95
N SER A 75 -17.62 -20.38 -14.70
CA SER A 75 -17.58 -21.67 -14.03
C SER A 75 -17.06 -22.71 -15.02
N GLY A 76 -15.84 -23.20 -14.76
CA GLY A 76 -15.12 -24.10 -15.65
C GLY A 76 -13.67 -23.66 -15.66
N SER A 77 -12.76 -24.51 -15.16
CA SER A 77 -11.29 -24.37 -15.19
C SER A 77 -10.86 -23.04 -15.81
N SER A 78 -10.76 -21.97 -15.00
CA SER A 78 -10.42 -20.64 -15.50
C SER A 78 -9.07 -20.78 -16.20
N ALA A 79 -9.10 -20.76 -17.53
CA ALA A 79 -7.91 -20.97 -18.32
C ALA A 79 -6.92 -19.89 -17.92
N ILE A 80 -5.73 -20.32 -17.48
CA ILE A 80 -4.65 -19.40 -17.12
C ILE A 80 -4.44 -18.47 -18.31
N PRO A 81 -4.52 -17.13 -18.14
CA PRO A 81 -4.36 -16.22 -19.26
C PRO A 81 -2.99 -16.40 -19.91
N ALA A 82 -2.94 -16.42 -21.25
CA ALA A 82 -1.71 -16.69 -22.00
C ALA A 82 -0.55 -15.75 -21.62
N GLU A 83 -0.86 -14.50 -21.26
CA GLU A 83 0.14 -13.50 -20.87
C GLU A 83 0.84 -13.78 -19.54
N VAL A 84 0.32 -14.72 -18.75
CA VAL A 84 0.91 -15.18 -17.48
C VAL A 84 1.06 -16.69 -17.38
N ALA A 85 0.95 -17.41 -18.50
CA ALA A 85 1.14 -18.86 -18.55
C ALA A 85 2.57 -19.31 -18.19
N HIS A 86 3.53 -18.38 -18.16
CA HIS A 86 4.93 -18.63 -17.77
C HIS A 86 5.15 -18.70 -16.25
N CYS A 87 4.14 -18.37 -15.44
CA CYS A 87 4.18 -18.44 -13.98
C CYS A 87 3.52 -19.72 -13.44
N SER A 88 3.88 -20.11 -12.22
CA SER A 88 3.29 -21.26 -11.53
C SER A 88 1.99 -20.88 -10.82
N TRP A 89 0.86 -21.40 -11.30
CA TRP A 89 -0.48 -21.13 -10.76
C TRP A 89 -1.07 -22.35 -10.08
N SER A 90 -1.82 -22.13 -9.00
CA SER A 90 -2.59 -23.17 -8.36
C SER A 90 -3.87 -23.46 -9.16
N THR A 91 -4.02 -24.69 -9.66
CA THR A 91 -5.24 -25.13 -10.35
C THR A 91 -6.27 -25.73 -9.39
N ASP A 92 -5.82 -26.19 -8.23
CA ASP A 92 -6.64 -26.84 -7.20
C ASP A 92 -7.06 -25.90 -6.06
N GLY A 93 -6.42 -24.73 -5.93
CA GLY A 93 -6.60 -23.79 -4.82
C GLY A 93 -5.95 -24.24 -3.50
N ILE A 94 -5.08 -25.25 -3.54
CA ILE A 94 -4.47 -25.90 -2.37
C ILE A 94 -2.95 -25.86 -2.44
N SER A 95 -2.37 -26.15 -3.61
CA SER A 95 -0.94 -26.29 -3.85
C SER A 95 -0.50 -25.58 -5.14
N GLY A 96 0.80 -25.47 -5.40
CA GLY A 96 1.32 -24.85 -6.63
C GLY A 96 1.46 -23.32 -6.62
N TYR A 97 1.44 -22.70 -5.44
CA TYR A 97 1.74 -21.27 -5.27
C TYR A 97 3.25 -21.03 -5.29
N ALA A 98 3.70 -19.97 -5.99
CA ALA A 98 5.11 -19.70 -6.22
C ALA A 98 5.85 -19.07 -5.03
N SER A 99 5.14 -18.47 -4.09
CA SER A 99 5.69 -17.73 -2.97
C SER A 99 4.86 -17.90 -1.70
N ASN A 100 5.46 -17.60 -0.55
CA ASN A 100 4.79 -17.64 0.75
C ASN A 100 5.29 -16.51 1.64
N HIS A 101 4.38 -15.82 2.33
CA HIS A 101 4.74 -14.77 3.28
C HIS A 101 3.75 -14.72 4.46
N ALA A 102 4.23 -14.35 5.65
CA ALA A 102 3.40 -14.30 6.86
C ALA A 102 2.16 -13.37 6.74
N THR A 103 2.29 -12.26 6.00
CA THR A 103 1.23 -11.24 5.82
C THR A 103 0.03 -11.74 5.00
N ILE A 104 0.26 -12.52 3.94
CA ILE A 104 -0.77 -12.88 2.94
C ILE A 104 -0.89 -14.39 2.70
N GLY A 105 -0.05 -15.19 3.35
CA GLY A 105 0.05 -16.64 3.15
C GLY A 105 0.71 -17.01 1.81
N PRO A 106 0.48 -18.24 1.31
CA PRO A 106 0.94 -18.67 0.00
C PRO A 106 0.25 -17.89 -1.13
N TYR A 107 1.02 -17.46 -2.12
CA TYR A 107 0.53 -16.69 -3.25
C TYR A 107 1.39 -16.90 -4.50
N THR A 108 0.83 -16.58 -5.67
CA THR A 108 1.58 -16.37 -6.91
C THR A 108 1.30 -14.95 -7.36
N LEU A 109 2.34 -14.16 -7.55
CA LEU A 109 2.28 -12.87 -8.23
C LEU A 109 3.09 -12.99 -9.53
N CYS A 110 2.52 -12.55 -10.64
CA CYS A 110 3.12 -12.70 -11.96
C CYS A 110 2.92 -11.43 -12.78
N LYS A 111 4.00 -10.90 -13.35
CA LYS A 111 3.92 -9.78 -14.30
C LYS A 111 3.55 -10.30 -15.68
N SER A 112 2.67 -9.58 -16.38
CA SER A 112 2.33 -9.92 -17.76
C SER A 112 3.56 -9.79 -18.68
N ASN A 113 3.73 -10.75 -19.58
CA ASN A 113 4.75 -10.68 -20.64
C ASN A 113 4.35 -9.75 -21.81
N SER A 114 3.07 -9.36 -21.89
CA SER A 114 2.51 -8.50 -22.94
C SER A 114 2.37 -7.04 -22.50
N SER A 115 2.43 -6.78 -21.19
CA SER A 115 2.17 -5.45 -20.61
C SER A 115 2.94 -5.25 -19.31
N GLU A 116 3.80 -4.23 -19.28
CA GLU A 116 4.59 -3.90 -18.09
C GLU A 116 3.73 -3.53 -16.86
N THR A 117 2.55 -2.96 -17.09
CA THR A 117 1.69 -2.44 -16.02
C THR A 117 0.68 -3.46 -15.51
N ASN A 118 0.49 -4.58 -16.19
CA ASN A 118 -0.44 -5.60 -15.78
C ASN A 118 0.26 -6.67 -14.94
N VAL A 119 -0.26 -6.91 -13.75
CA VAL A 119 0.15 -8.01 -12.89
C VAL A 119 -1.05 -8.86 -12.52
N PHE A 120 -0.79 -10.11 -12.21
CA PHE A 120 -1.80 -11.09 -11.86
C PHE A 120 -1.43 -11.70 -10.52
N ILE A 121 -2.41 -11.81 -9.63
CA ILE A 121 -2.22 -12.44 -8.33
C ILE A 121 -3.24 -13.53 -8.07
N GLN A 122 -2.78 -14.60 -7.43
CA GLN A 122 -3.61 -15.62 -6.83
C GLN A 122 -3.11 -15.82 -5.40
N VAL A 123 -4.00 -15.78 -4.43
CA VAL A 123 -3.68 -16.04 -3.02
C VAL A 123 -4.35 -17.33 -2.58
N LYS A 124 -3.70 -18.12 -1.73
CA LYS A 124 -4.30 -19.35 -1.19
C LYS A 124 -5.40 -19.05 -0.19
N ASN A 125 -5.17 -18.07 0.68
CA ASN A 125 -6.07 -17.74 1.76
C ASN A 125 -6.94 -16.55 1.32
N PRO A 126 -8.26 -16.72 1.14
CA PRO A 126 -9.15 -15.62 0.83
C PRO A 126 -9.00 -14.46 1.81
N ILE A 127 -8.95 -13.24 1.28
CA ILE A 127 -8.90 -12.00 2.04
C ILE A 127 -10.30 -11.37 1.94
N THR A 128 -11.11 -11.57 2.98
CA THR A 128 -12.54 -11.22 2.98
C THR A 128 -12.89 -10.03 3.88
N ASP A 129 -11.94 -9.55 4.67
CA ASP A 129 -12.07 -8.51 5.68
C ASP A 129 -11.27 -7.24 5.35
N SER A 130 -10.55 -7.23 4.22
CA SER A 130 -9.74 -6.11 3.72
C SER A 130 -9.50 -6.24 2.22
N TYR A 131 -8.98 -5.21 1.59
CA TYR A 131 -8.40 -5.33 0.25
C TYR A 131 -6.94 -5.77 0.31
N LEU A 132 -6.44 -6.35 -0.79
CA LEU A 132 -5.03 -6.58 -1.04
C LEU A 132 -4.54 -5.50 -1.99
N CYS A 133 -3.76 -4.56 -1.47
CA CYS A 133 -3.21 -3.45 -2.21
C CYS A 133 -1.79 -3.73 -2.67
N MET A 134 -1.47 -3.29 -3.89
CA MET A 134 -0.15 -3.39 -4.46
C MET A 134 0.31 -2.02 -4.94
N VAL A 135 1.50 -1.62 -4.52
CA VAL A 135 2.13 -0.39 -4.96
C VAL A 135 3.25 -0.73 -5.95
N PRO A 136 3.18 -0.24 -7.20
CA PRO A 136 4.20 -0.54 -8.21
C PRO A 136 5.53 0.12 -7.81
N THR A 137 6.62 -0.60 -7.98
CA THR A 137 7.97 -0.13 -7.67
C THR A 137 8.94 -0.35 -8.82
N THR A 138 9.98 0.49 -8.86
CA THR A 138 11.17 0.31 -9.67
C THR A 138 12.34 0.01 -8.75
N HIS A 139 13.22 -0.89 -9.16
CA HIS A 139 14.39 -1.32 -8.43
C HIS A 139 15.65 -0.95 -9.22
N ASN A 140 16.47 -0.06 -8.65
CA ASN A 140 17.74 0.34 -9.22
C ASN A 140 18.84 0.14 -8.18
N ASN A 141 19.84 -0.69 -8.49
CA ASN A 141 21.11 -0.79 -7.75
C ASN A 141 20.93 -0.76 -6.22
N SER A 142 20.12 -1.68 -5.67
CA SER A 142 19.75 -1.86 -4.24
C SER A 142 18.53 -1.11 -3.70
N LEU A 143 17.95 -0.17 -4.45
CA LEU A 143 16.84 0.67 -3.96
C LEU A 143 15.53 0.36 -4.66
N SER A 144 14.48 0.09 -3.88
CA SER A 144 13.10 0.00 -4.36
C SER A 144 12.38 1.32 -4.14
N THR A 145 11.83 1.88 -5.21
CA THR A 145 11.12 3.17 -5.18
C THR A 145 9.75 3.03 -5.80
N TYR A 146 8.69 3.51 -5.14
CA TYR A 146 7.35 3.46 -5.74
C TYR A 146 7.24 4.38 -6.95
N VAL A 147 6.51 3.94 -7.98
CA VAL A 147 6.35 4.67 -9.25
C VAL A 147 4.92 5.16 -9.50
N GLY A 148 3.97 4.77 -8.65
CA GLY A 148 2.59 5.23 -8.73
C GLY A 148 1.74 4.76 -7.57
N GLU A 149 0.44 5.05 -7.68
CA GLU A 149 -0.53 4.80 -6.62
C GLU A 149 -0.78 3.30 -6.35
N PRO A 150 -1.22 2.95 -5.13
CA PRO A 150 -1.69 1.60 -4.81
C PRO A 150 -2.90 1.22 -5.67
N ARG A 151 -2.92 -0.04 -6.11
CA ARG A 151 -4.09 -0.65 -6.76
C ARG A 151 -4.51 -1.85 -5.94
N CYS A 152 -5.79 -1.93 -5.61
CA CYS A 152 -6.29 -2.88 -4.63
C CYS A 152 -7.33 -3.83 -5.23
N VAL A 153 -7.33 -5.08 -4.77
CA VAL A 153 -8.31 -6.09 -5.16
C VAL A 153 -8.78 -6.87 -3.95
N MET A 154 -10.04 -7.29 -3.95
CA MET A 154 -10.56 -8.18 -2.92
C MET A 154 -10.37 -9.63 -3.39
N ALA A 155 -9.34 -10.29 -2.86
CA ALA A 155 -8.96 -11.64 -3.27
C ALA A 155 -9.75 -12.69 -2.49
N THR A 156 -11.03 -12.87 -2.84
CA THR A 156 -12.00 -13.71 -2.10
C THR A 156 -11.99 -15.20 -2.46
N ASN A 157 -11.24 -15.63 -3.48
CA ASN A 157 -11.26 -17.01 -3.96
C ASN A 157 -9.86 -17.51 -4.30
N ALA A 158 -9.47 -18.65 -3.72
CA ALA A 158 -8.16 -19.27 -3.90
C ALA A 158 -7.87 -19.75 -5.33
N LYS A 159 -8.91 -19.97 -6.15
CA LYS A 159 -8.83 -20.44 -7.54
C LYS A 159 -8.93 -19.30 -8.56
N THR A 160 -9.10 -18.07 -8.12
CA THR A 160 -9.24 -16.92 -9.01
C THR A 160 -7.89 -16.23 -9.17
N ILE A 161 -7.49 -16.04 -10.43
CA ILE A 161 -6.37 -15.18 -10.79
C ILE A 161 -6.92 -13.76 -11.00
N TYR A 162 -6.51 -12.84 -10.13
CA TYR A 162 -6.95 -11.46 -10.15
C TYR A 162 -5.98 -10.60 -10.97
N LYS A 163 -6.50 -9.88 -11.96
CA LYS A 163 -5.72 -8.90 -12.73
C LYS A 163 -5.71 -7.56 -12.02
N ILE A 164 -4.52 -6.95 -11.93
CA ILE A 164 -4.32 -5.58 -11.44
C ILE A 164 -3.54 -4.82 -12.50
N THR A 165 -4.03 -3.63 -12.85
CA THR A 165 -3.34 -2.70 -13.76
C THR A 165 -2.76 -1.56 -12.95
N PHE A 166 -1.44 -1.49 -12.88
CA PHE A 166 -0.71 -0.42 -12.23
C PHE A 166 -0.77 0.88 -13.01
N LEU A 167 -0.71 1.99 -12.28
CA LEU A 167 -0.52 3.32 -12.82
C LEU A 167 0.89 3.81 -12.50
N LYS A 168 1.51 4.53 -13.43
CA LYS A 168 2.84 5.15 -13.28
C LYS A 168 2.67 6.67 -13.13
N ASN A 169 1.92 7.08 -12.12
CA ASN A 169 1.45 8.46 -11.96
C ASN A 169 2.24 9.27 -10.92
N ARG A 170 3.34 8.74 -10.37
CA ARG A 170 4.23 9.51 -9.50
C ARG A 170 5.09 10.47 -10.34
N THR A 171 5.01 11.76 -10.04
CA THR A 171 5.81 12.81 -10.69
C THR A 171 7.31 12.49 -10.61
N GLY A 172 8.00 12.54 -11.74
CA GLY A 172 9.42 12.21 -11.84
C GLY A 172 9.75 10.72 -11.97
N TYR A 173 8.76 9.83 -11.83
CA TYR A 173 8.94 8.37 -11.88
C TYR A 173 8.11 7.67 -12.98
N SER A 174 7.26 8.40 -13.71
CA SER A 174 6.38 7.83 -14.75
C SER A 174 7.12 7.13 -15.90
N GLY A 175 8.38 7.50 -16.16
CA GLY A 175 9.23 6.86 -17.16
C GLY A 175 9.93 5.57 -16.72
N TYR A 176 9.95 5.25 -15.43
CA TYR A 176 10.74 4.13 -14.89
C TYR A 176 10.03 2.80 -15.07
N SER A 177 10.78 1.74 -15.33
CA SER A 177 10.20 0.41 -15.45
C SER A 177 9.68 -0.13 -14.11
N ILE A 178 8.56 -0.87 -14.16
CA ILE A 178 8.03 -1.58 -12.99
C ILE A 178 8.77 -2.91 -12.87
N THR A 179 9.58 -3.04 -11.83
CA THR A 179 10.41 -4.24 -11.58
C THR A 179 10.00 -4.97 -10.31
N GLY A 180 9.03 -4.45 -9.56
CA GLY A 180 8.48 -5.13 -8.40
C GLY A 180 7.22 -4.46 -7.87
N ALA A 181 6.65 -5.02 -6.82
CA ALA A 181 5.51 -4.46 -6.11
C ALA A 181 5.66 -4.64 -4.60
N MET A 182 5.22 -3.63 -3.86
CA MET A 182 4.94 -3.75 -2.42
C MET A 182 3.50 -4.22 -2.26
N ILE A 183 3.30 -5.39 -1.65
CA ILE A 183 2.00 -6.03 -1.44
C ILE A 183 1.61 -5.92 0.03
N MET A 184 0.39 -5.46 0.29
CA MET A 184 -0.06 -5.11 1.64
C MET A 184 -1.55 -5.36 1.77
N ARG A 185 -2.01 -5.69 2.98
CA ARG A 185 -3.44 -5.66 3.27
C ARG A 185 -3.86 -4.25 3.61
N ASP A 186 -5.00 -3.82 3.08
CA ASP A 186 -5.62 -2.55 3.41
C ASP A 186 -6.29 -2.64 4.78
N LYS A 187 -5.45 -2.66 5.82
CA LYS A 187 -5.84 -2.80 7.21
C LYS A 187 -5.28 -1.68 8.04
N ASN A 188 -6.05 -1.30 9.05
CA ASN A 188 -5.63 -0.34 10.04
C ASN A 188 -4.72 -1.01 11.08
N GLU A 189 -3.52 -0.49 11.27
CA GLU A 189 -2.51 -1.02 12.20
C GLU A 189 -1.94 0.12 13.06
N TRP A 190 -1.54 -0.19 14.29
CA TRP A 190 -0.88 0.79 15.15
C TRP A 190 0.58 0.95 14.74
N PHE A 191 0.97 2.17 14.39
CA PHE A 191 2.36 2.51 14.12
C PHE A 191 2.93 3.32 15.31
N PRO A 192 4.06 2.89 15.92
CA PRO A 192 4.67 3.64 17.00
C PRO A 192 5.29 4.97 16.51
N SER A 193 6.01 5.67 17.38
CA SER A 193 6.72 6.90 17.00
C SER A 193 7.62 6.64 15.77
N PRO A 194 7.68 7.55 14.78
CA PRO A 194 7.13 8.90 14.77
C PRO A 194 5.71 9.05 14.18
N TYR A 195 5.02 7.96 13.82
CA TYR A 195 3.61 8.03 13.40
C TYR A 195 2.68 8.24 14.59
N PHE A 196 2.86 7.43 15.64
CA PHE A 196 2.11 7.43 16.89
C PHE A 196 0.58 7.45 16.73
N GLN A 197 0.07 6.68 15.75
CA GLN A 197 -1.36 6.61 15.44
C GLN A 197 -1.70 5.31 14.69
N TYR A 198 -3.00 5.04 14.58
CA TYR A 198 -3.52 3.98 13.71
C TYR A 198 -3.60 4.48 12.27
N LEU A 199 -3.00 3.77 11.32
CA LEU A 199 -3.03 4.08 9.90
C LEU A 199 -3.35 2.85 9.07
N LEU A 200 -3.96 3.07 7.90
CA LEU A 200 -3.97 2.06 6.85
C LEU A 200 -2.53 1.77 6.43
N VAL A 201 -2.19 0.49 6.36
CA VAL A 201 -0.83 0.04 6.04
C VAL A 201 -0.31 0.59 4.69
N PRO A 202 -1.10 0.64 3.59
CA PRO A 202 -0.67 1.29 2.35
C PRO A 202 -0.35 2.78 2.52
N ASP A 203 -1.14 3.51 3.31
CA ASP A 203 -0.94 4.95 3.54
C ASP A 203 0.34 5.20 4.35
N ALA A 204 0.61 4.37 5.36
CA ALA A 204 1.84 4.44 6.13
C ALA A 204 3.07 4.24 5.23
N TYR A 205 3.01 3.29 4.29
CA TYR A 205 4.08 3.08 3.30
C TYR A 205 4.31 4.30 2.40
N LEU A 206 3.23 4.84 1.82
CA LEU A 206 3.35 6.02 0.96
C LEU A 206 3.90 7.21 1.74
N PHE A 207 3.41 7.43 2.96
CA PHE A 207 3.90 8.49 3.83
C PHE A 207 5.39 8.34 4.10
N CYS A 208 5.88 7.15 4.49
CA CYS A 208 7.30 7.01 4.76
C CYS A 208 8.15 7.21 3.50
N ALA A 209 7.70 6.68 2.36
CA ALA A 209 8.45 6.78 1.11
C ALA A 209 8.51 8.24 0.60
N GLU A 210 7.44 9.00 0.78
CA GLU A 210 7.40 10.43 0.47
C GLU A 210 8.23 11.25 1.43
N TYR A 211 8.11 10.99 2.73
CA TYR A 211 8.88 11.69 3.76
C TYR A 211 10.38 11.50 3.53
N LEU A 212 10.83 10.25 3.36
CA LEU A 212 12.22 9.93 3.05
C LEU A 212 12.70 10.65 1.78
N ALA A 213 11.90 10.65 0.72
CA ALA A 213 12.26 11.34 -0.53
C ALA A 213 12.35 12.86 -0.38
N GLN A 214 11.60 13.46 0.55
CA GLN A 214 11.57 14.90 0.78
C GLN A 214 12.63 15.37 1.78
N THR A 215 12.92 14.59 2.81
CA THR A 215 13.73 15.02 3.96
C THR A 215 15.05 14.26 4.08
N GLY A 216 15.17 13.09 3.45
CA GLY A 216 16.28 12.16 3.68
C GLY A 216 16.21 11.41 5.02
N ASP A 217 15.17 11.64 5.83
CA ASP A 217 15.01 10.96 7.12
C ASP A 217 14.20 9.66 6.95
N SER A 218 14.83 8.55 7.34
CA SER A 218 14.27 7.19 7.27
C SER A 218 13.47 6.78 8.50
N SER A 219 13.28 7.64 9.50
CA SER A 219 12.62 7.33 10.78
C SER A 219 11.22 6.71 10.59
N TYR A 220 10.40 7.28 9.72
CA TYR A 220 9.08 6.72 9.37
C TYR A 220 9.20 5.38 8.64
N CYS A 221 10.14 5.24 7.70
CA CYS A 221 10.37 3.97 6.99
C CYS A 221 10.81 2.86 7.97
N TYR A 222 11.67 3.20 8.93
CA TYR A 222 12.11 2.27 9.97
C TYR A 222 10.92 1.78 10.80
N THR A 223 10.08 2.69 11.29
CA THR A 223 8.90 2.33 12.08
C THR A 223 7.87 1.54 11.28
N PHE A 224 7.70 1.87 10.01
CA PHE A 224 6.87 1.08 9.11
C PHE A 224 7.40 -0.36 8.96
N ASN A 225 8.72 -0.50 8.83
CA ASN A 225 9.38 -1.80 8.72
C ASN A 225 9.23 -2.65 9.98
N THR A 226 9.27 -2.06 11.18
CA THR A 226 9.11 -2.82 12.44
C THR A 226 7.69 -3.38 12.60
N VAL A 227 6.67 -2.74 12.03
CA VAL A 227 5.30 -3.27 11.99
C VAL A 227 5.20 -4.47 11.06
N GLY A 228 5.95 -4.48 9.95
CA GLY A 228 6.17 -5.69 9.13
C GLY A 228 4.94 -6.23 8.40
N LYS A 229 3.90 -5.42 8.19
CA LYS A 229 2.62 -5.83 7.57
C LYS A 229 2.63 -5.72 6.04
N PHE A 230 3.72 -6.11 5.41
CA PHE A 230 3.89 -5.98 3.95
C PHE A 230 4.69 -7.15 3.37
N VAL A 231 4.76 -7.21 2.05
CA VAL A 231 5.62 -8.11 1.28
C VAL A 231 6.24 -7.31 0.16
N TYR A 232 7.55 -7.39 -0.04
CA TYR A 232 8.17 -6.94 -1.28
C TYR A 232 8.31 -8.11 -2.23
N HIS A 233 7.86 -7.95 -3.48
CA HIS A 233 7.99 -8.96 -4.52
C HIS A 233 8.63 -8.33 -5.76
N GLN A 234 9.78 -8.85 -6.15
CA GLN A 234 10.49 -8.45 -7.37
C GLN A 234 10.12 -9.42 -8.51
N PHE A 235 9.92 -8.88 -9.72
CA PHE A 235 9.58 -9.64 -10.92
C PHE A 235 10.81 -10.14 -11.66
#